data_AF-A0A1M7MEV4-F1
#
_entry.id   AF-A0A1M7MEV4-F1
#
_cell.length_a   1.000
_cell.length_b   1.000
_cell.length_c   1.000
_cell.angle_alpha   90.00
_cell.angle_beta   90.00
_cell.angle_gamma   90.00
#
_symmetry.space_group_name_H-M   'P 1'
#
loop_
_entity.id
_entity.type
_entity.pdbx_description
1 polymer ?
#
loop_
_entity_poly.entity_id
_entity_poly.type
_entity_poly.pdbx_seq_one_letter_code
_entity_poly.pdbx_strand_id
1 'polypeptide(L)'
;MKTYLKIIGVALIAVIFNSCTLELQEPFDFQPENTFADPFQNMTAWEHIQTRTSGGLVDDQGRKRLDGEELDYMIAAIKRVGYEDLYNQTSTERTYLLLNNNAFTGGNRDRDILRVITGRTQSPAARVDADEVMAAITSEEQLNMLKAVLKYHIVTEKVAQVPKLTIFDKNFVFKTILPALTLDVNGLPTGLSNSSTEIVFRRNIEWKMEVNPISSPLISTAVGPGFNEKVRSHNYVFNNGIGHYLNDPVRYHPIPFYENYNVD
;
A
#
# COMPACT_ATOMS: atom_id res chain seq x y z
N MET A 1 74.53 -12.53 -43.15
CA MET A 1 73.17 -12.00 -43.42
C MET A 1 72.10 -13.09 -43.56
N LYS A 2 72.26 -14.10 -44.44
CA LYS A 2 71.22 -15.14 -44.68
C LYS A 2 70.84 -15.98 -43.46
N THR A 3 71.76 -16.25 -42.52
CA THR A 3 71.47 -17.06 -41.33
C THR A 3 70.69 -16.28 -40.26
N TYR A 4 71.01 -15.01 -40.04
CA TYR A 4 70.29 -14.14 -39.08
C TYR A 4 68.86 -13.83 -39.53
N LEU A 5 68.63 -13.64 -40.83
CA LEU A 5 67.28 -13.49 -41.41
C LEU A 5 66.42 -14.75 -41.20
N LYS A 6 67.01 -15.94 -41.27
CA LYS A 6 66.30 -17.21 -41.01
C LYS A 6 65.94 -17.35 -39.52
N ILE A 7 66.84 -16.97 -38.61
CA ILE A 7 66.60 -17.03 -37.16
C ILE A 7 65.50 -16.04 -36.76
N ILE A 8 65.53 -14.81 -37.29
CA ILE A 8 64.49 -13.79 -37.04
C ILE A 8 63.13 -14.26 -37.60
N GLY A 9 63.12 -14.86 -38.79
CA GLY A 9 61.89 -15.42 -39.38
C GLY A 9 61.27 -16.52 -38.53
N VAL A 10 62.09 -17.42 -37.97
CA VAL A 10 61.61 -18.50 -37.09
C VAL A 10 61.13 -17.96 -35.74
N ALA A 11 61.82 -16.97 -35.17
CA ALA A 11 61.41 -16.33 -33.92
C ALA A 11 60.07 -15.57 -34.07
N LEU A 12 59.85 -14.90 -35.20
CA LEU A 12 58.59 -14.18 -35.47
C LEU A 12 57.40 -15.13 -35.62
N ILE A 13 57.62 -16.30 -36.24
CA ILE A 13 56.58 -17.32 -36.42
C ILE A 13 56.21 -17.97 -35.08
N ALA A 14 57.17 -18.17 -34.18
CA ALA A 14 56.90 -18.77 -32.86
C ALA A 14 56.03 -17.87 -31.95
N VAL A 15 56.10 -16.54 -32.11
CA VAL A 15 55.27 -15.58 -31.34
C VAL A 15 53.81 -15.62 -31.77
N ILE A 16 53.53 -15.90 -33.05
CA ILE A 16 52.16 -15.96 -33.59
C ILE A 16 51.41 -17.21 -33.10
N PHE A 17 52.11 -18.31 -32.82
CA PHE A 17 51.49 -19.55 -32.32
C PHE A 17 51.35 -19.63 -30.79
N ASN A 18 51.85 -18.63 -30.04
CA ASN A 18 51.71 -18.55 -28.58
C ASN A 18 50.81 -17.39 -28.13
N SER A 19 50.09 -16.72 -29.04
CA SER A 19 49.00 -15.84 -28.63
C SER A 19 47.87 -16.70 -28.10
N CYS A 20 47.92 -17.00 -26.81
CA CYS A 20 46.84 -17.61 -26.05
C CYS A 20 45.53 -16.93 -26.44
N THR A 21 44.66 -17.67 -27.12
CA THR A 21 43.24 -17.35 -27.15
C THR A 21 42.76 -17.52 -25.71
N LEU A 22 42.79 -16.43 -24.92
CA LEU A 22 41.96 -16.40 -23.73
C LEU A 22 40.55 -16.63 -24.23
N GLU A 23 39.95 -17.75 -23.87
CA GLU A 23 38.52 -17.93 -24.08
C GLU A 23 37.84 -16.69 -23.48
N LEU A 24 36.98 -16.06 -24.27
CA LEU A 24 36.10 -15.01 -23.77
C LEU A 24 35.42 -15.60 -22.54
N GLN A 25 35.74 -15.06 -21.37
CA GLN A 25 35.13 -15.47 -20.12
C GLN A 25 33.62 -15.49 -20.37
N GLU A 26 32.98 -16.65 -20.16
CA GLU A 26 31.54 -16.76 -20.35
C GLU A 26 30.89 -15.59 -19.60
N PRO A 27 29.92 -14.88 -20.23
CA PRO A 27 29.24 -13.80 -19.55
C PRO A 27 28.75 -14.38 -18.23
N PHE A 28 29.16 -13.76 -17.13
CA PHE A 28 28.77 -14.19 -15.79
C PHE A 28 27.24 -14.21 -15.74
N ASP A 29 26.67 -15.40 -15.83
CA ASP A 29 25.24 -15.62 -15.63
C ASP A 29 25.03 -15.63 -14.13
N PHE A 30 24.75 -14.44 -13.61
CA PHE A 30 24.40 -14.28 -12.21
C PHE A 30 23.11 -15.06 -11.96
N GLN A 31 23.27 -16.29 -11.47
CA GLN A 31 22.21 -17.06 -10.86
C GLN A 31 22.19 -16.65 -9.38
N PRO A 32 21.31 -15.73 -8.95
CA PRO A 32 21.22 -15.37 -7.54
C PRO A 32 20.94 -16.64 -6.72
N GLU A 33 21.91 -17.05 -5.91
CA GLU A 33 21.76 -18.19 -4.98
C GLU A 33 20.60 -17.96 -3.99
N ASN A 34 20.23 -16.69 -3.78
CA ASN A 34 19.02 -16.28 -3.10
C ASN A 34 17.90 -16.05 -4.10
N THR A 35 17.03 -17.04 -4.29
CA THR A 35 15.64 -16.71 -4.62
C THR A 35 15.08 -15.97 -3.42
N PHE A 36 15.08 -14.62 -3.48
CA PHE A 36 14.39 -13.78 -2.50
C PHE A 36 12.89 -14.01 -2.66
N ALA A 37 12.41 -15.13 -2.15
CA ALA A 37 11.00 -15.39 -1.98
C ALA A 37 10.43 -14.26 -1.13
N ASP A 38 9.31 -13.69 -1.57
CA ASP A 38 8.63 -12.66 -0.79
C ASP A 38 8.29 -13.24 0.59
N PRO A 39 8.75 -12.62 1.70
CA PRO A 39 8.69 -13.24 3.02
C PRO A 39 7.26 -13.48 3.51
N PHE A 40 6.29 -12.78 2.93
CA PHE A 40 4.87 -12.82 3.31
C PHE A 40 4.00 -13.53 2.26
N GLN A 41 4.57 -14.09 1.20
CA GLN A 41 3.80 -14.68 0.09
C GLN A 41 2.92 -15.88 0.49
N ASN A 42 3.22 -16.49 1.65
CA ASN A 42 2.50 -17.66 2.16
C ASN A 42 1.39 -17.30 3.14
N MET A 43 1.24 -16.03 3.52
CA MET A 43 0.19 -15.55 4.44
C MET A 43 -0.80 -14.63 3.72
N THR A 44 -2.02 -14.57 4.21
CA THR A 44 -3.03 -13.61 3.74
C THR A 44 -2.68 -12.20 4.21
N ALA A 45 -3.30 -11.21 3.59
CA ALA A 45 -3.23 -9.82 4.07
C ALA A 45 -3.66 -9.71 5.54
N TRP A 46 -4.73 -10.40 5.94
CA TRP A 46 -5.19 -10.39 7.33
C TRP A 46 -4.17 -11.00 8.29
N GLU A 47 -3.61 -12.16 7.97
CA GLU A 47 -2.60 -12.82 8.79
C GLU A 47 -1.38 -11.91 8.98
N HIS A 48 -0.89 -11.27 7.90
CA HIS A 48 0.17 -10.27 8.00
C HIS A 48 -0.23 -9.12 8.92
N ILE A 49 -1.41 -8.52 8.71
CA ILE A 49 -1.91 -7.38 9.50
C ILE A 49 -1.92 -7.72 10.99
N GLN A 50 -2.34 -8.93 11.37
CA GLN A 50 -2.36 -9.38 12.77
C GLN A 50 -0.97 -9.47 13.41
N THR A 51 0.09 -9.63 12.63
CA THR A 51 1.48 -9.62 13.16
C THR A 51 1.99 -8.22 13.50
N ARG A 52 1.28 -7.17 13.06
CA ARG A 52 1.71 -5.77 13.13
C ARG A 52 1.05 -5.02 14.26
N THR A 53 1.39 -5.41 15.49
CA THR A 53 0.90 -4.78 16.71
C THR A 53 2.02 -4.06 17.44
N SER A 54 1.70 -2.91 18.04
CA SER A 54 2.63 -2.13 18.85
C SER A 54 3.19 -2.95 20.01
N GLY A 55 4.51 -2.98 20.17
CA GLY A 55 5.15 -3.47 21.39
C GLY A 55 5.01 -2.47 22.54
N GLY A 56 5.46 -2.85 23.74
CA GLY A 56 5.65 -1.92 24.86
C GLY A 56 4.99 -2.33 26.17
N LEU A 57 5.16 -1.46 27.18
CA LEU A 57 4.61 -1.66 28.52
C LEU A 57 3.10 -1.37 28.52
N VAL A 58 2.34 -2.36 28.95
CA VAL A 58 0.90 -2.28 29.19
C VAL A 58 0.66 -1.78 30.61
N ASP A 59 -0.33 -0.91 30.81
CA ASP A 59 -0.76 -0.50 32.15
C ASP A 59 -1.75 -1.50 32.77
N ASP A 60 -2.16 -1.25 34.03
CA ASP A 60 -3.07 -2.14 34.77
C ASP A 60 -4.46 -2.27 34.13
N GLN A 61 -4.78 -1.44 33.13
CA GLN A 61 -6.03 -1.46 32.38
C GLN A 61 -5.87 -2.08 30.98
N GLY A 62 -4.74 -2.72 30.68
CA GLY A 62 -4.53 -3.33 29.37
C GLY A 62 -4.14 -2.33 28.26
N ARG A 63 -3.90 -1.06 28.59
CA ARG A 63 -3.62 0.00 27.61
C ARG A 63 -2.13 0.19 27.40
N LYS A 64 -1.74 0.50 26.16
CA LYS A 64 -0.34 0.79 25.80
C LYS A 64 -0.27 2.00 24.88
N ARG A 65 0.90 2.62 24.80
CA ARG A 65 1.14 3.63 23.77
C ARG A 65 1.35 2.91 22.45
N LEU A 66 0.58 3.30 21.43
CA LEU A 66 0.69 2.68 20.11
C LEU A 66 1.82 3.33 19.31
N ASP A 67 2.59 2.49 18.61
CA ASP A 67 3.56 2.91 17.61
C ASP A 67 2.80 3.35 16.36
N GLY A 68 3.10 4.53 15.86
CA GLY A 68 2.43 5.13 14.71
C GLY A 68 2.54 4.29 13.43
N GLU A 69 3.57 3.48 13.29
CA GLU A 69 3.83 2.67 12.08
C GLU A 69 3.18 1.27 12.13
N GLU A 70 2.67 0.83 13.27
CA GLU A 70 1.97 -0.45 13.42
C GLU A 70 0.46 -0.34 13.09
N LEU A 71 -0.27 -1.46 13.15
CA LEU A 71 -1.64 -1.59 12.63
C LEU A 71 -2.71 -1.86 13.70
N ASP A 72 -2.44 -1.62 14.99
CA ASP A 72 -3.36 -1.93 16.10
C ASP A 72 -4.78 -1.39 15.87
N TYR A 73 -4.94 -0.13 15.45
CA TYR A 73 -6.26 0.43 15.13
C TYR A 73 -6.90 -0.20 13.90
N MET A 74 -6.13 -0.52 12.87
CA MET A 74 -6.66 -1.17 11.66
C MET A 74 -7.16 -2.58 11.98
N ILE A 75 -6.44 -3.34 12.80
CA ILE A 75 -6.88 -4.66 13.31
C ILE A 75 -8.21 -4.51 14.03
N ALA A 76 -8.31 -3.58 14.98
CA ALA A 76 -9.51 -3.34 15.75
C ALA A 76 -10.68 -2.87 14.85
N ALA A 77 -10.40 -2.02 13.86
CA ALA A 77 -11.40 -1.53 12.91
C ALA A 77 -11.97 -2.65 12.03
N ILE A 78 -11.11 -3.54 11.50
CA ILE A 78 -11.53 -4.68 10.67
C ILE A 78 -12.45 -5.61 11.47
N LYS A 79 -12.04 -5.97 12.70
CA LYS A 79 -12.89 -6.76 13.61
C LYS A 79 -14.21 -6.06 13.93
N ARG A 80 -14.16 -4.74 14.14
CA ARG A 80 -15.33 -3.95 14.53
C ARG A 80 -16.45 -4.02 13.49
N VAL A 81 -16.09 -4.09 12.20
CA VAL A 81 -17.05 -4.17 11.08
C VAL A 81 -17.24 -5.58 10.52
N GLY A 82 -16.50 -6.58 11.03
CA GLY A 82 -16.62 -7.97 10.60
C GLY A 82 -15.98 -8.26 9.22
N TYR A 83 -14.87 -7.60 8.89
CA TYR A 83 -14.20 -7.72 7.59
C TYR A 83 -13.03 -8.71 7.59
N GLU A 84 -12.84 -9.54 8.61
CA GLU A 84 -11.75 -10.52 8.67
C GLU A 84 -11.76 -11.44 7.43
N ASP A 85 -12.93 -11.94 7.03
CA ASP A 85 -13.08 -12.79 5.85
C ASP A 85 -12.72 -12.05 4.55
N LEU A 86 -13.03 -10.76 4.46
CA LEU A 86 -12.70 -9.92 3.30
C LEU A 86 -11.19 -9.78 3.10
N TYR A 87 -10.42 -9.72 4.20
CA TYR A 87 -8.95 -9.65 4.17
C TYR A 87 -8.28 -11.03 4.12
N ASN A 88 -8.99 -12.12 4.44
CA ASN A 88 -8.53 -13.50 4.32
C ASN A 88 -8.85 -14.15 2.96
N GLN A 89 -9.82 -13.61 2.21
CA GLN A 89 -10.29 -14.21 0.97
C GLN A 89 -9.14 -14.42 -0.03
N THR A 90 -8.93 -15.65 -0.48
CA THR A 90 -7.87 -16.04 -1.43
C THR A 90 -8.36 -16.22 -2.87
N SER A 91 -9.68 -16.15 -3.10
CA SER A 91 -10.26 -16.31 -4.45
C SER A 91 -10.03 -15.10 -5.37
N THR A 92 -9.49 -14.00 -4.85
CA THR A 92 -9.22 -12.76 -5.58
C THR A 92 -7.89 -12.18 -5.14
N GLU A 93 -7.10 -11.66 -6.07
CA GLU A 93 -5.89 -10.91 -5.75
C GLU A 93 -6.20 -9.40 -5.68
N ARG A 94 -5.97 -8.79 -4.51
CA ARG A 94 -6.29 -7.38 -4.28
C ARG A 94 -5.06 -6.56 -3.89
N THR A 95 -5.20 -5.24 -3.91
CA THR A 95 -4.25 -4.36 -3.23
C THR A 95 -4.86 -3.85 -1.95
N TYR A 96 -4.14 -4.03 -0.84
CA TYR A 96 -4.53 -3.57 0.48
C TYR A 96 -3.69 -2.33 0.83
N LEU A 97 -4.33 -1.17 0.90
CA LEU A 97 -3.72 0.03 1.46
C LEU A 97 -3.81 -0.08 2.98
N LEU A 98 -2.71 -0.44 3.61
CA LEU A 98 -2.59 -0.68 5.05
C LEU A 98 -2.48 0.66 5.77
N LEU A 99 -3.49 0.98 6.57
CA LEU A 99 -3.60 2.22 7.33
C LEU A 99 -2.91 2.03 8.68
N ASN A 100 -1.74 2.65 8.86
CA ASN A 100 -1.04 2.56 10.14
C ASN A 100 -1.74 3.36 11.24
N ASN A 101 -1.29 3.22 12.48
CA ASN A 101 -1.88 3.88 13.63
C ASN A 101 -1.90 5.42 13.47
N ASN A 102 -0.91 6.00 12.79
CA ASN A 102 -0.92 7.44 12.47
C ASN A 102 -2.12 7.84 11.60
N ALA A 103 -2.64 6.97 10.73
CA ALA A 103 -3.84 7.28 9.93
C ALA A 103 -5.09 7.47 10.80
N PHE A 104 -5.13 6.82 11.98
CA PHE A 104 -6.25 6.88 12.92
C PHE A 104 -6.14 7.99 13.95
N THR A 105 -4.95 8.56 14.17
CA THR A 105 -4.71 9.59 15.18
C THR A 105 -3.92 10.78 14.64
N GLY A 106 -3.85 10.93 13.32
CA GLY A 106 -2.96 11.86 12.65
C GLY A 106 -3.20 13.32 13.02
N GLY A 107 -2.15 14.14 12.95
CA GLY A 107 -2.24 15.57 13.28
C GLY A 107 -3.09 16.40 12.32
N ASN A 108 -3.51 15.83 11.18
CA ASN A 108 -4.41 16.49 10.24
C ASN A 108 -5.87 16.23 10.64
N ARG A 109 -6.51 17.30 11.12
CA ARG A 109 -7.90 17.36 11.56
C ARG A 109 -8.90 16.70 10.61
N ASP A 110 -8.67 16.77 9.30
CA ASP A 110 -9.63 16.29 8.30
C ASP A 110 -9.29 14.90 7.73
N ARG A 111 -8.20 14.29 8.21
CA ARG A 111 -7.72 12.96 7.81
C ARG A 111 -7.68 11.95 8.94
N ASP A 112 -7.65 12.40 10.20
CA ASP A 112 -7.77 11.54 11.37
C ASP A 112 -9.09 10.72 11.30
N ILE A 113 -8.97 9.42 11.07
CA ILE A 113 -10.13 8.53 10.88
C ILE A 113 -11.04 8.54 12.11
N LEU A 114 -10.47 8.43 13.32
CA LEU A 114 -11.27 8.41 14.55
C LEU A 114 -12.03 9.72 14.72
N ARG A 115 -11.39 10.85 14.43
CA ARG A 115 -12.02 12.15 14.51
C ARG A 115 -13.09 12.36 13.45
N VAL A 116 -12.84 11.95 12.22
CA VAL A 116 -13.81 12.08 11.12
C VAL A 116 -15.07 11.26 11.40
N ILE A 117 -14.92 10.06 11.97
CA ILE A 117 -16.03 9.15 12.25
C ILE A 117 -16.75 9.51 13.55
N THR A 118 -16.01 9.74 14.63
CA THR A 118 -16.59 9.90 15.97
C THR A 118 -16.78 11.35 16.41
N GLY A 119 -16.18 12.30 15.67
CA GLY A 119 -16.06 13.71 16.08
C GLY A 119 -15.02 13.95 17.18
N ARG A 120 -14.35 12.90 17.69
CA ARG A 120 -13.41 12.98 18.81
C ARG A 120 -11.98 12.68 18.36
N THR A 121 -11.04 13.52 18.78
CA THR A 121 -9.61 13.32 18.53
C THR A 121 -9.02 12.39 19.57
N GLN A 122 -8.27 11.40 19.10
CA GLN A 122 -7.48 10.52 19.94
C GLN A 122 -6.01 10.94 19.87
N SER A 123 -5.39 11.21 21.02
CA SER A 123 -3.99 11.65 21.07
C SER A 123 -3.04 10.49 20.72
N PRO A 124 -2.07 10.69 19.80
CA PRO A 124 -1.03 9.69 19.50
C PRO A 124 -0.14 9.33 20.69
N ALA A 125 -0.06 10.21 21.71
CA ALA A 125 0.75 9.98 22.90
C ALA A 125 -0.02 9.26 24.02
N ALA A 126 -1.35 9.09 23.87
CA ALA A 126 -2.15 8.42 24.88
C ALA A 126 -1.87 6.92 24.93
N ARG A 127 -2.03 6.35 26.12
CA ARG A 127 -2.15 4.90 26.27
C ARG A 127 -3.60 4.51 26.05
N VAL A 128 -3.82 3.58 25.14
CA VAL A 128 -5.15 3.10 24.76
C VAL A 128 -5.15 1.58 24.58
N ASP A 129 -6.34 1.01 24.60
CA ASP A 129 -6.65 -0.27 23.96
C ASP A 129 -7.40 0.05 22.65
N ALA A 130 -6.85 -0.38 21.51
CA ALA A 130 -7.44 -0.12 20.20
C ALA A 130 -8.80 -0.81 20.04
N ASP A 131 -8.98 -2.01 20.61
CA ASP A 131 -10.25 -2.74 20.56
C ASP A 131 -11.33 -1.99 21.35
N GLU A 132 -11.00 -1.43 22.52
CA GLU A 132 -11.93 -0.57 23.29
C GLU A 132 -12.28 0.74 22.55
N VAL A 133 -11.28 1.38 21.93
CA VAL A 133 -11.50 2.61 21.14
C VAL A 133 -12.46 2.34 19.98
N MET A 134 -12.27 1.24 19.25
CA MET A 134 -13.15 0.86 18.14
C MET A 134 -14.52 0.37 18.62
N ALA A 135 -14.60 -0.26 19.80
CA ALA A 135 -15.88 -0.67 20.39
C ALA A 135 -16.80 0.52 20.71
N ALA A 136 -16.24 1.73 20.92
CA ALA A 136 -17.02 2.95 21.15
C ALA A 136 -17.80 3.43 19.90
N ILE A 137 -17.38 3.01 18.70
CA ILE A 137 -18.10 3.25 17.44
C ILE A 137 -19.32 2.34 17.45
N THR A 138 -20.51 2.88 17.74
CA THR A 138 -21.73 2.06 17.96
C THR A 138 -22.89 2.41 17.06
N SER A 139 -22.99 3.64 16.56
CA SER A 139 -24.07 4.01 15.65
C SER A 139 -23.85 3.43 14.26
N GLU A 140 -24.95 3.11 13.58
CA GLU A 140 -24.92 2.61 12.20
C GLU A 140 -24.22 3.61 11.26
N GLU A 141 -24.47 4.90 11.45
CA GLU A 141 -23.81 5.99 10.72
C GLU A 141 -22.28 5.92 10.80
N GLN A 142 -21.76 5.73 12.01
CA GLN A 142 -20.32 5.64 12.25
C GLN A 142 -19.73 4.35 11.68
N LEU A 143 -20.48 3.24 11.76
CA LEU A 143 -20.08 1.97 11.18
C LEU A 143 -20.05 2.04 9.65
N ASN A 144 -21.02 2.67 9.01
CA ASN A 144 -21.05 2.88 7.56
C ASN A 144 -19.85 3.71 7.09
N MET A 145 -19.52 4.79 7.83
CA MET A 145 -18.32 5.57 7.56
C MET A 145 -17.03 4.75 7.72
N LEU A 146 -16.90 3.94 8.77
CA LEU A 146 -15.74 3.07 8.99
C LEU A 146 -15.60 2.03 7.88
N LYS A 147 -16.70 1.38 7.50
CA LYS A 147 -16.77 0.45 6.37
C LYS A 147 -16.35 1.11 5.08
N ALA A 148 -16.79 2.35 4.82
CA ALA A 148 -16.43 3.11 3.63
C ALA A 148 -14.92 3.41 3.57
N VAL A 149 -14.32 3.80 4.70
CA VAL A 149 -12.86 3.96 4.81
C VAL A 149 -12.16 2.66 4.46
N LEU A 150 -12.48 1.54 5.11
CA LEU A 150 -11.79 0.26 4.88
C LEU A 150 -11.96 -0.22 3.42
N LYS A 151 -13.16 -0.12 2.85
CA LYS A 151 -13.44 -0.54 1.46
C LYS A 151 -12.77 0.34 0.42
N TYR A 152 -12.63 1.65 0.65
CA TYR A 152 -11.90 2.51 -0.26
C TYR A 152 -10.41 2.16 -0.33
N HIS A 153 -9.88 1.59 0.76
CA HIS A 153 -8.48 1.20 0.88
C HIS A 153 -8.21 -0.23 0.40
N ILE A 154 -9.16 -0.85 -0.30
CA ILE A 154 -8.97 -2.13 -0.99
C ILE A 154 -9.24 -1.95 -2.49
N VAL A 155 -8.20 -2.14 -3.31
CA VAL A 155 -8.26 -2.09 -4.77
C VAL A 155 -8.62 -3.47 -5.31
N THR A 156 -9.46 -3.52 -6.35
CA THR A 156 -9.97 -4.77 -6.94
C THR A 156 -8.92 -5.61 -7.65
N GLU A 157 -7.69 -5.12 -7.79
CA GLU A 157 -6.59 -5.81 -8.46
C GLU A 157 -5.25 -5.54 -7.77
N LYS A 158 -4.23 -6.34 -8.10
CA LYS A 158 -2.86 -6.20 -7.59
C LYS A 158 -2.13 -5.05 -8.30
N VAL A 159 -1.72 -4.05 -7.52
CA VAL A 159 -0.99 -2.86 -7.97
C VAL A 159 0.39 -2.87 -7.35
N ALA A 160 1.33 -3.55 -7.99
CA ALA A 160 2.73 -3.51 -7.63
C ALA A 160 3.43 -2.30 -8.26
N GLN A 161 4.46 -1.78 -7.60
CA GLN A 161 5.31 -0.72 -8.15
C GLN A 161 5.86 -1.09 -9.54
N VAL A 162 6.26 -2.34 -9.73
CA VAL A 162 6.59 -2.98 -11.02
C VAL A 162 5.94 -4.36 -11.03
N PRO A 163 5.36 -4.81 -12.15
CA PRO A 163 5.29 -4.14 -13.45
C PRO A 163 4.05 -3.25 -13.62
N LYS A 164 3.20 -3.02 -12.60
CA LYS A 164 1.93 -2.31 -12.84
C LYS A 164 2.11 -0.82 -13.14
N LEU A 165 2.96 -0.14 -12.39
CA LEU A 165 3.24 1.29 -12.56
C LEU A 165 4.48 1.50 -13.46
N THR A 166 4.42 1.04 -14.71
CA THR A 166 5.59 0.98 -15.61
C THR A 166 6.19 2.34 -15.94
N ILE A 167 5.36 3.36 -16.13
CA ILE A 167 5.77 4.67 -16.63
C ILE A 167 5.88 5.64 -15.45
N PHE A 168 7.03 6.28 -15.31
CA PHE A 168 7.23 7.32 -14.31
C PHE A 168 6.30 8.50 -14.53
N ASP A 169 5.82 9.08 -13.43
CA ASP A 169 5.00 10.28 -13.40
C ASP A 169 3.67 10.20 -14.16
N LYS A 170 3.26 8.98 -14.54
CA LYS A 170 1.96 8.70 -15.11
C LYS A 170 0.97 8.31 -14.02
N ASN A 171 -0.23 8.88 -14.10
CA ASN A 171 -1.36 8.50 -13.26
C ASN A 171 -2.05 7.26 -13.85
N PHE A 172 -2.20 6.22 -13.02
CA PHE A 172 -2.91 5.00 -13.34
C PHE A 172 -4.18 4.93 -12.50
N VAL A 173 -5.33 4.83 -13.17
CA VAL A 173 -6.66 4.77 -12.52
C VAL A 173 -7.06 3.32 -12.31
N PHE A 174 -7.52 3.02 -11.10
CA PHE A 174 -8.00 1.72 -10.66
C PHE A 174 -9.35 1.85 -9.98
N LYS A 175 -9.97 0.71 -9.66
CA LYS A 175 -11.24 0.62 -8.94
C LYS A 175 -11.02 0.04 -7.54
N THR A 176 -11.72 0.58 -6.56
CA THR A 176 -11.79 0.03 -5.20
C THR A 176 -13.00 -0.87 -5.05
N ILE A 177 -13.11 -1.58 -3.93
CA ILE A 177 -14.33 -2.35 -3.63
C ILE A 177 -15.44 -1.49 -3.04
N LEU A 178 -15.20 -0.19 -2.79
CA LEU A 178 -16.22 0.74 -2.30
C LEU A 178 -17.17 1.12 -3.45
N PRO A 179 -18.50 0.92 -3.32
CA PRO A 179 -19.45 1.44 -4.28
C PRO A 179 -19.38 2.97 -4.36
N ALA A 180 -19.42 3.52 -5.57
CA ALA A 180 -19.41 4.96 -5.79
C ALA A 180 -20.73 5.60 -5.33
N LEU A 181 -20.71 6.87 -4.94
CA LEU A 181 -21.94 7.61 -4.63
C LEU A 181 -22.60 8.16 -5.90
N THR A 182 -23.92 8.18 -5.90
CA THR A 182 -24.71 8.98 -6.84
C THR A 182 -24.97 10.34 -6.21
N LEU A 183 -24.66 11.43 -6.92
CA LEU A 183 -24.82 12.79 -6.41
C LEU A 183 -25.96 13.53 -7.10
N ASP A 184 -26.61 14.45 -6.38
CA ASP A 184 -27.54 15.40 -6.96
C ASP A 184 -26.81 16.56 -7.69
N VAL A 185 -27.59 17.51 -8.21
CA VAL A 185 -27.07 18.71 -8.90
C VAL A 185 -26.23 19.62 -8.00
N ASN A 186 -26.35 19.49 -6.67
CA ASN A 186 -25.61 20.26 -5.68
C ASN A 186 -24.38 19.51 -5.15
N GLY A 187 -24.13 18.27 -5.62
CA GLY A 187 -23.03 17.44 -5.17
C GLY A 187 -23.30 16.70 -3.85
N LEU A 188 -24.56 16.60 -3.41
CA LEU A 188 -24.96 15.85 -2.22
C LEU A 188 -25.29 14.40 -2.57
N PRO A 189 -24.98 13.43 -1.69
CA PRO A 189 -25.23 12.02 -1.98
C PRO A 189 -26.73 11.72 -1.96
N THR A 190 -27.19 10.97 -2.95
CA THR A 190 -28.58 10.52 -3.12
C THR A 190 -28.74 8.99 -3.09
N GLY A 191 -27.62 8.26 -3.18
CA GLY A 191 -27.62 6.81 -3.25
C GLY A 191 -26.23 6.23 -3.52
N LEU A 192 -26.15 4.91 -3.57
CA LEU A 192 -24.99 4.18 -4.06
C LEU A 192 -25.19 3.84 -5.55
N SER A 193 -24.10 3.89 -6.30
CA SER A 193 -24.01 3.47 -7.69
C SER A 193 -23.65 1.98 -7.76
N ASN A 194 -24.01 1.34 -8.87
CA ASN A 194 -23.55 -0.01 -9.21
C ASN A 194 -22.09 -0.06 -9.68
N SER A 195 -21.41 1.10 -9.77
CA SER A 195 -20.00 1.20 -10.12
C SER A 195 -19.11 1.34 -8.89
N SER A 196 -17.90 0.81 -8.98
CA SER A 196 -16.86 1.01 -7.97
C SER A 196 -16.25 2.41 -8.03
N THR A 197 -15.84 2.90 -6.86
CA THR A 197 -15.11 4.16 -6.69
C THR A 197 -13.72 4.08 -7.30
N GLU A 198 -13.24 5.18 -7.85
CA GLU A 198 -11.92 5.26 -8.47
C GLU A 198 -10.83 5.63 -7.46
N ILE A 199 -9.63 5.12 -7.70
CA ILE A 199 -8.41 5.46 -6.98
C ILE A 199 -7.25 5.55 -7.97
N VAL A 200 -6.29 6.44 -7.72
CA VAL A 200 -5.15 6.65 -8.62
C VAL A 200 -3.85 6.35 -7.94
N PHE A 201 -2.97 5.64 -8.63
CA PHE A 201 -1.59 5.46 -8.23
C PHE A 201 -0.66 6.12 -9.24
N ARG A 202 0.41 6.71 -8.73
CA ARG A 202 1.52 7.27 -9.51
C ARG A 202 2.82 6.81 -8.89
N ARG A 203 3.84 6.55 -9.72
CA ARG A 203 5.22 6.35 -9.27
C ARG A 203 6.11 7.42 -9.88
N ASN A 204 6.89 8.13 -9.07
CA ASN A 204 7.84 9.11 -9.58
C ASN A 204 9.17 8.45 -10.02
N ILE A 205 10.09 9.24 -10.56
CA ILE A 205 11.43 8.79 -10.98
C ILE A 205 12.30 8.25 -9.83
N GLU A 206 12.02 8.65 -8.59
CA GLU A 206 12.68 8.14 -7.38
C GLU A 206 12.01 6.87 -6.85
N TRP A 207 11.15 6.25 -7.66
CA TRP A 207 10.39 5.05 -7.32
C TRP A 207 9.38 5.24 -6.18
N LYS A 208 9.13 6.45 -5.70
CA LYS A 208 8.13 6.70 -4.67
C LYS A 208 6.73 6.58 -5.27
N MET A 209 5.90 5.75 -4.64
CA MET A 209 4.50 5.61 -4.98
C MET A 209 3.66 6.67 -4.23
N GLU A 210 2.68 7.22 -4.93
CA GLU A 210 1.70 8.16 -4.39
C GLU A 210 0.30 7.69 -4.78
N VAL A 211 -0.64 7.86 -3.85
CA VAL A 211 -2.06 7.56 -4.01
C VAL A 211 -2.84 8.88 -4.07
N ASN A 212 -3.75 8.97 -5.03
CA ASN A 212 -4.55 10.14 -5.36
C ASN A 212 -3.74 11.44 -5.46
N PRO A 213 -2.62 11.46 -6.21
CA PRO A 213 -1.83 12.67 -6.40
C PRO A 213 -2.70 13.83 -6.89
N ILE A 214 -2.30 15.07 -6.59
CA ILE A 214 -3.02 16.27 -7.01
C ILE A 214 -3.21 16.33 -8.54
N SER A 215 -2.28 15.74 -9.31
CA SER A 215 -2.38 15.65 -10.78
C SER A 215 -3.36 14.58 -11.29
N SER A 216 -3.95 13.78 -10.40
CA SER A 216 -4.84 12.68 -10.78
C SER A 216 -6.11 13.21 -11.46
N PRO A 217 -6.68 12.46 -12.42
CA PRO A 217 -7.93 12.84 -13.10
C PRO A 217 -9.18 12.61 -12.23
N LEU A 218 -9.02 12.50 -10.90
CA LEU A 218 -10.12 12.29 -9.98
C LEU A 218 -10.86 13.62 -9.72
N ILE A 219 -12.04 13.52 -9.12
CA ILE A 219 -12.83 14.68 -8.72
C ILE A 219 -12.10 15.53 -7.66
N SER A 220 -12.47 16.81 -7.58
CA SER A 220 -11.83 17.79 -6.70
C SER A 220 -11.84 17.40 -5.22
N THR A 221 -12.86 16.67 -4.75
CA THR A 221 -12.93 16.20 -3.36
C THR A 221 -11.92 15.08 -3.04
N ALA A 222 -11.46 14.35 -4.06
CA ALA A 222 -10.47 13.29 -3.95
C ALA A 222 -9.03 13.84 -3.94
N VAL A 223 -8.80 14.95 -4.65
CA VAL A 223 -7.48 15.60 -4.80
C VAL A 223 -7.36 16.91 -4.03
N GLY A 224 -8.34 17.22 -3.18
CA GLY A 224 -8.33 18.42 -2.36
C GLY A 224 -7.07 18.48 -1.48
N PRO A 225 -6.62 19.68 -1.06
CA PRO A 225 -5.39 19.83 -0.30
C PRO A 225 -5.31 18.85 0.88
N GLY A 226 -4.28 17.99 0.84
CA GLY A 226 -4.02 17.01 1.89
C GLY A 226 -4.76 15.67 1.76
N PHE A 227 -5.49 15.36 0.67
CA PHE A 227 -6.12 14.03 0.48
C PHE A 227 -5.35 13.12 -0.50
N ASN A 228 -4.13 13.50 -0.83
CA ASN A 228 -3.12 12.66 -1.48
C ASN A 228 -2.17 12.08 -0.43
N GLU A 229 -1.66 10.86 -0.65
CA GLU A 229 -0.71 10.24 0.29
C GLU A 229 0.44 9.55 -0.41
N LYS A 230 1.65 9.70 0.14
CA LYS A 230 2.82 8.94 -0.29
C LYS A 230 2.85 7.61 0.42
N VAL A 231 3.06 6.54 -0.34
CA VAL A 231 3.24 5.21 0.22
C VAL A 231 4.55 5.17 1.01
N ARG A 232 4.48 4.76 2.28
CA ARG A 232 5.62 4.70 3.20
C ARG A 232 6.46 3.45 3.01
N SER A 233 5.80 2.34 2.77
CA SER A 233 6.42 1.06 2.48
C SER A 233 5.51 0.29 1.54
N HIS A 234 6.08 -0.30 0.50
CA HIS A 234 5.31 -0.83 -0.63
C HIS A 234 5.71 -2.25 -0.96
N ASN A 235 4.83 -2.92 -1.71
CA ASN A 235 5.02 -4.27 -2.26
C ASN A 235 5.17 -5.38 -1.19
N TYR A 236 4.36 -5.35 -0.13
CA TYR A 236 4.25 -6.50 0.77
C TYR A 236 3.42 -7.57 0.08
N VAL A 237 4.05 -8.58 -0.53
CA VAL A 237 3.31 -9.60 -1.31
C VAL A 237 2.70 -10.64 -0.37
N PHE A 238 1.40 -10.83 -0.49
CA PHE A 238 0.60 -11.79 0.27
C PHE A 238 0.10 -12.91 -0.66
N ASN A 239 -0.37 -14.02 -0.10
CA ASN A 239 -0.96 -15.11 -0.88
C ASN A 239 -2.25 -14.70 -1.62
N ASN A 240 -2.89 -13.61 -1.19
CA ASN A 240 -4.14 -13.08 -1.75
C ASN A 240 -4.01 -11.63 -2.25
N GLY A 241 -2.78 -11.15 -2.49
CA GLY A 241 -2.60 -9.81 -3.03
C GLY A 241 -1.28 -9.13 -2.69
N ILE A 242 -1.36 -7.82 -2.48
CA ILE A 242 -0.21 -6.97 -2.15
C ILE A 242 -0.60 -5.84 -1.20
N GLY A 243 0.28 -5.51 -0.27
CA GLY A 243 0.10 -4.46 0.74
C GLY A 243 0.99 -3.24 0.51
N HIS A 244 0.45 -2.06 0.81
CA HIS A 244 1.19 -0.79 0.83
C HIS A 244 0.78 0.04 2.06
N TYR A 245 1.74 0.53 2.83
CA TYR A 245 1.49 1.31 4.04
C TYR A 245 1.24 2.78 3.73
N LEU A 246 0.16 3.31 4.29
CA LEU A 246 -0.20 4.73 4.28
C LEU A 246 -0.20 5.29 5.70
N ASN A 247 0.27 6.52 5.84
CA ASN A 247 0.32 7.21 7.13
C ASN A 247 -0.93 8.04 7.42
N ASP A 248 -1.74 8.26 6.41
CA ASP A 248 -2.98 9.01 6.46
C ASP A 248 -3.92 8.41 5.41
N PRO A 249 -5.24 8.41 5.63
CA PRO A 249 -6.17 7.91 4.65
C PRO A 249 -6.24 8.82 3.42
N VAL A 250 -6.65 8.21 2.31
CA VAL A 250 -7.14 8.88 1.12
C VAL A 250 -8.65 8.68 1.01
N ARG A 251 -9.32 9.50 0.18
CA ARG A 251 -10.77 9.36 -0.08
C ARG A 251 -11.11 9.77 -1.51
N TYR A 252 -12.32 9.46 -1.95
CA TYR A 252 -12.87 10.00 -3.21
C TYR A 252 -13.88 11.12 -2.92
N HIS A 253 -14.86 10.81 -2.07
CA HIS A 253 -15.79 11.77 -1.47
C HIS A 253 -15.52 11.95 0.02
N PRO A 254 -16.03 13.03 0.65
CA PRO A 254 -16.02 13.15 2.10
C PRO A 254 -16.63 11.92 2.78
N ILE A 255 -15.93 11.37 3.78
CA ILE A 255 -16.39 10.18 4.51
C ILE A 255 -17.78 10.37 5.14
N PRO A 256 -18.15 11.56 5.67
CA PRO A 256 -19.51 11.78 6.17
C PRO A 256 -20.62 11.58 5.13
N PHE A 257 -20.32 11.60 3.82
CA PHE A 257 -21.33 11.33 2.80
C PHE A 257 -21.83 9.87 2.82
N TYR A 258 -21.14 8.97 3.53
CA TYR A 258 -21.51 7.57 3.66
C TYR A 258 -22.30 7.25 4.93
N GLU A 259 -22.60 8.22 5.80
CA GLU A 259 -23.26 7.98 7.09
C GLU A 259 -24.59 7.20 6.92
N ASN A 260 -25.39 7.55 5.91
CA ASN A 260 -26.71 6.97 5.68
C ASN A 260 -26.73 5.84 4.64
N TYR A 261 -25.56 5.34 4.22
CA TYR A 261 -25.46 4.35 3.15
C TYR A 261 -24.73 3.10 3.62
N ASN A 262 -25.43 1.96 3.63
CA ASN A 262 -24.81 0.67 3.84
C ASN A 262 -24.01 0.28 2.58
N VAL A 263 -22.69 0.19 2.72
CA VAL A 263 -21.75 -0.06 1.61
C VAL A 263 -21.43 -1.55 1.43
N ASP A 264 -22.15 -2.45 2.13
CA ASP A 264 -22.08 -3.92 2.01
C ASP A 264 -22.91 -4.51 0.88
#